data_AF-A0A1B6CP17-F1
#
_entry.id   AF-A0A1B6CP17-F1
#
_cell.length_a   1.000
_cell.length_b   1.000
_cell.length_c   1.000
_cell.angle_alpha   90.00
_cell.angle_beta   90.00
_cell.angle_gamma   90.00
#
_symmetry.space_group_name_H-M   'P 1'
#
loop_
_entity.id
_entity.type
_entity.pdbx_description
1 polymer ?
#
loop_
_entity_poly.entity_id
_entity_poly.type
_entity_poly.pdbx_seq_one_letter_code
_entity_poly.pdbx_strand_id
1 'polypeptide(L)'
;MPRNLTVTEISNGFVISWQAPLERANLVQYYVIKYRTDGAWKDLNKGTIRAEETSYLVKNLVGGRTYHFRVLAHSVKSYESSEEVKFPVPARVKHKAITAGVVGGILFFIVAIILSVCAVKICNKRKRRKQEKAYNMVACRITDARNGGQPPGISQVPLKKPQYRRTKGEEYGSHC
;
A
#
# COMPACT_ATOMS: atom_id res chain seq x y z
N MET A 1 27.14 -3.97 -42.40
CA MET A 1 26.64 -4.07 -41.01
C MET A 1 25.20 -4.56 -41.00
N PRO A 2 24.66 -5.10 -39.88
CA PRO A 2 23.22 -5.29 -39.71
C PRO A 2 22.47 -3.96 -39.88
N ARG A 3 21.25 -4.02 -40.41
CA ARG A 3 20.46 -2.86 -40.84
C ARG A 3 19.10 -2.85 -40.15
N ASN A 4 18.37 -1.73 -40.22
CA ASN A 4 16.99 -1.59 -39.76
C ASN A 4 16.77 -2.17 -38.35
N LEU A 5 17.67 -1.84 -37.41
CA LEU A 5 17.51 -2.19 -36.01
C LEU A 5 16.29 -1.46 -35.45
N THR A 6 15.40 -2.20 -34.78
CA THR A 6 14.22 -1.65 -34.11
C THR A 6 14.00 -2.34 -32.77
N VAL A 7 13.25 -1.67 -31.89
CA VAL A 7 12.87 -2.18 -30.56
C VAL A 7 11.38 -1.90 -30.36
N THR A 8 10.61 -2.96 -30.12
CA THR A 8 9.14 -2.90 -30.02
C THR A 8 8.70 -3.50 -28.69
N GLU A 9 7.96 -2.74 -27.89
CA GLU A 9 7.33 -3.23 -26.65
C GLU A 9 6.09 -4.08 -26.99
N ILE A 10 6.00 -5.26 -26.39
CA ILE A 10 4.88 -6.20 -26.55
C ILE A 10 4.41 -6.73 -25.19
N SER A 11 3.31 -7.48 -25.16
CA SER A 11 2.65 -7.92 -23.92
C SER A 11 3.54 -8.71 -22.95
N ASN A 12 4.56 -9.40 -23.44
CA ASN A 12 5.45 -10.28 -22.67
C ASN A 12 6.94 -9.82 -22.62
N GLY A 13 7.26 -8.61 -23.09
CA GLY A 13 8.63 -8.09 -23.10
C GLY A 13 8.87 -7.07 -24.21
N PHE A 14 10.12 -7.01 -24.69
CA PHE A 14 10.56 -6.15 -25.78
C PHE A 14 11.22 -7.00 -26.87
N VAL A 15 10.75 -6.90 -28.11
CA VAL A 15 11.39 -7.54 -29.26
C VAL A 15 12.40 -6.55 -29.83
N ILE A 16 13.65 -6.98 -29.91
CA ILE A 16 14.68 -6.31 -30.70
C ILE A 16 14.76 -7.07 -32.02
N SER A 17 14.67 -6.38 -33.16
CA SER A 17 14.74 -7.01 -34.49
C SER A 17 15.57 -6.18 -35.46
N TRP A 18 16.18 -6.84 -36.44
CA TRP A 18 17.08 -6.26 -37.43
C TRP A 18 16.97 -6.98 -38.77
N GLN A 19 17.72 -6.49 -39.77
CA GLN A 19 17.98 -7.16 -41.03
C GLN A 19 19.47 -7.50 -41.15
N ALA A 20 19.77 -8.57 -41.89
CA ALA A 20 21.15 -8.97 -42.19
C ALA A 20 21.92 -7.90 -43.01
N PRO A 21 23.27 -7.93 -42.99
CA PRO A 21 24.10 -7.13 -43.89
C PRO A 21 23.77 -7.44 -45.36
N LEU A 22 23.53 -6.41 -46.18
CA LEU A 22 23.02 -6.58 -47.55
C LEU A 22 23.96 -7.43 -48.44
N GLU A 23 25.26 -7.17 -48.38
CA GLU A 23 26.28 -7.82 -49.24
C GLU A 23 26.91 -9.06 -48.61
N ARG A 24 26.87 -9.19 -47.28
CA ARG A 24 27.70 -10.13 -46.49
C ARG A 24 26.90 -11.01 -45.54
N ALA A 25 25.59 -11.16 -45.77
CA ALA A 25 24.71 -12.01 -44.96
C ALA A 25 25.24 -13.45 -44.82
N ASN A 26 25.75 -14.03 -45.90
CA ASN A 26 26.34 -15.38 -45.96
C ASN A 26 27.66 -15.55 -45.19
N LEU A 27 28.29 -14.45 -44.75
CA LEU A 27 29.52 -14.48 -43.94
C LEU A 27 29.24 -14.33 -42.44
N VAL A 28 27.99 -14.11 -42.05
CA VAL A 28 27.57 -14.05 -40.65
C VAL A 28 27.44 -15.47 -40.10
N GLN A 29 28.16 -15.77 -39.02
CA GLN A 29 27.99 -17.01 -38.24
C GLN A 29 26.96 -16.83 -37.12
N TYR A 30 26.94 -15.66 -36.50
CA TYR A 30 26.03 -15.33 -35.40
C TYR A 30 25.90 -13.82 -35.18
N TYR A 31 24.86 -13.43 -34.43
CA TYR A 31 24.69 -12.09 -33.91
C TYR A 31 24.94 -12.01 -32.40
N VAL A 32 25.35 -10.82 -31.95
CA VAL A 32 25.42 -10.44 -30.53
C VAL A 32 24.76 -9.08 -30.36
N ILE A 33 23.87 -8.93 -29.39
CA ILE A 33 23.21 -7.66 -29.05
C ILE A 33 23.95 -7.05 -27.86
N LYS A 34 24.59 -5.90 -28.08
CA LYS A 34 25.13 -5.08 -26.99
C LYS A 34 24.08 -4.05 -26.58
N TYR A 35 24.01 -3.79 -25.27
CA TYR A 35 23.21 -2.70 -24.71
C TYR A 35 24.04 -1.83 -23.76
N ARG A 36 23.60 -0.60 -23.55
CA ARG A 36 24.01 0.26 -22.42
C ARG A 36 22.80 1.06 -21.94
N THR A 37 22.86 1.57 -20.71
CA THR A 37 21.96 2.64 -20.23
C THR A 37 22.85 3.80 -19.83
N ASP A 38 23.67 3.56 -18.80
CA ASP A 38 24.76 4.44 -18.38
C ASP A 38 26.12 3.73 -18.62
N GLY A 39 27.12 4.46 -19.10
CA GLY A 39 28.50 3.97 -19.24
C GLY A 39 28.72 2.93 -20.35
N ALA A 40 29.42 1.84 -20.00
CA ALA A 40 29.99 0.88 -20.95
C ALA A 40 28.98 -0.12 -21.53
N TRP A 41 29.28 -0.61 -22.74
CA TRP A 41 28.52 -1.66 -23.44
C TRP A 41 28.60 -3.02 -22.74
N LYS A 42 27.47 -3.71 -22.66
CA LYS A 42 27.31 -5.05 -22.07
C LYS A 42 26.56 -5.96 -23.04
N ASP A 43 26.81 -7.26 -22.96
CA ASP A 43 26.04 -8.26 -23.70
C ASP A 43 24.64 -8.42 -23.12
N LEU A 44 23.63 -8.44 -23.99
CA LEU A 44 22.22 -8.61 -23.63
C LEU A 44 21.82 -10.10 -23.65
N ASN A 45 22.30 -10.82 -24.65
CA ASN A 45 22.13 -12.26 -24.84
C ASN A 45 23.27 -13.03 -24.16
N LYS A 46 22.95 -14.11 -23.42
CA LYS A 46 23.92 -14.94 -22.68
C LYS A 46 24.75 -15.89 -23.55
N GLY A 47 24.48 -15.93 -24.85
CA GLY A 47 25.10 -16.80 -25.84
C GLY A 47 24.73 -16.32 -27.24
N THR A 48 25.41 -16.82 -28.25
CA THR A 48 25.29 -16.36 -29.65
C THR A 48 23.89 -16.59 -30.24
N ILE A 49 23.36 -15.59 -30.95
CA ILE A 49 22.11 -15.66 -31.71
C ILE A 49 22.43 -16.17 -33.12
N ARG A 50 21.64 -17.07 -33.69
CA ARG A 50 22.00 -17.77 -34.94
C ARG A 50 21.98 -16.82 -36.16
N ALA A 51 22.66 -17.14 -37.25
CA ALA A 51 22.73 -16.26 -38.43
C ALA A 51 21.37 -16.07 -39.13
N GLU A 52 20.52 -17.09 -39.02
CA GLU A 52 19.12 -17.15 -39.46
C GLU A 52 18.15 -16.40 -38.52
N GLU A 53 18.56 -16.11 -37.28
CA GLU A 53 17.73 -15.41 -36.28
C GLU A 53 17.99 -13.89 -36.34
N THR A 54 17.04 -13.12 -36.85
CA THR A 54 17.13 -11.64 -36.90
C THR A 54 16.22 -10.91 -35.89
N SER A 55 15.82 -11.60 -34.82
CA SER A 55 15.10 -11.01 -33.70
C SER A 55 15.39 -11.68 -32.35
N TYR A 56 15.16 -10.98 -31.25
CA TYR A 56 15.42 -11.45 -29.88
C TYR A 56 14.41 -10.88 -28.87
N LEU A 57 13.83 -11.74 -28.04
CA LEU A 57 12.85 -11.33 -27.01
C LEU A 57 13.52 -11.06 -25.66
N VAL A 58 13.54 -9.80 -25.26
CA VAL A 58 14.00 -9.33 -23.95
C VAL A 58 12.82 -9.27 -22.99
N LYS A 59 12.67 -10.27 -22.11
CA LYS A 59 11.51 -10.37 -21.19
C LYS A 59 11.40 -9.20 -20.20
N ASN A 60 12.52 -8.64 -19.75
CA ASN A 60 12.56 -7.58 -18.73
C ASN A 60 13.58 -6.50 -19.09
N LEU A 61 13.11 -5.27 -19.27
CA LEU A 61 13.91 -4.05 -19.17
C LEU A 61 13.45 -3.26 -17.94
N VAL A 62 14.34 -2.49 -17.33
CA VAL A 62 14.01 -1.68 -16.14
C VAL A 62 13.35 -0.37 -16.61
N GLY A 63 12.06 -0.21 -16.29
CA GLY A 63 11.31 0.99 -16.60
C GLY A 63 11.86 2.23 -15.89
N GLY A 64 11.73 3.39 -16.54
CA GLY A 64 12.35 4.65 -16.10
C GLY A 64 13.81 4.82 -16.54
N ARG A 65 14.32 3.95 -17.42
CA ARG A 65 15.65 4.06 -18.02
C ARG A 65 15.57 4.22 -19.54
N THR A 66 16.52 4.96 -20.09
CA THR A 66 16.81 4.91 -21.53
C THR A 66 17.85 3.84 -21.81
N TYR A 67 17.55 2.97 -22.76
CA TYR A 67 18.48 1.98 -23.27
C TYR A 67 19.02 2.40 -24.63
N HIS A 68 20.26 2.03 -24.91
CA HIS A 68 20.91 2.17 -26.20
C HIS A 68 21.33 0.77 -26.64
N PHE A 69 20.90 0.35 -27.83
CA PHE A 69 21.09 -1.00 -28.36
C PHE A 69 21.86 -0.98 -29.68
N ARG A 70 22.68 -2.00 -29.93
CA ARG A 70 23.28 -2.28 -31.23
C ARG A 70 23.48 -3.79 -31.44
N VAL A 71 23.45 -4.23 -32.69
CA VAL A 71 23.65 -5.63 -33.08
C VAL A 71 25.00 -5.75 -33.79
N LEU A 72 25.80 -6.74 -33.42
CA LEU A 72 27.04 -7.07 -34.08
C LEU A 72 26.84 -8.36 -34.86
N ALA A 73 27.03 -8.32 -36.17
CA ALA A 73 27.20 -9.51 -37.00
C ALA A 73 28.64 -10.01 -36.84
N HIS A 74 28.84 -11.24 -36.39
CA HIS A 74 30.16 -11.86 -36.30
C HIS A 74 30.39 -12.81 -37.48
N SER A 75 31.59 -12.74 -38.05
CA SER A 75 32.13 -13.65 -39.06
C SER A 75 33.32 -14.43 -38.50
N VAL A 76 33.94 -15.29 -39.34
CA VAL A 76 35.15 -16.05 -39.00
C VAL A 76 36.31 -15.18 -38.46
N LYS A 77 36.45 -13.94 -38.96
CA LYS A 77 37.65 -13.11 -38.75
C LYS A 77 37.39 -11.72 -38.17
N SER A 78 36.15 -11.24 -38.20
CA SER A 78 35.79 -9.87 -37.80
C SER A 78 34.30 -9.76 -37.44
N TYR A 79 33.89 -8.61 -36.91
CA TYR A 79 32.49 -8.29 -36.69
C TYR A 79 32.12 -6.92 -37.29
N GLU A 80 30.83 -6.72 -37.56
CA GLU A 80 30.26 -5.44 -38.01
C GLU A 80 29.13 -5.01 -37.07
N SER A 81 29.28 -3.85 -36.42
CA SER A 81 28.22 -3.23 -35.60
C SER A 81 27.18 -2.54 -36.48
N SER A 82 25.90 -2.68 -36.15
CA SER A 82 24.84 -1.78 -36.61
C SER A 82 25.03 -0.37 -36.04
N GLU A 83 24.21 0.55 -36.54
CA GLU A 83 23.88 1.80 -35.86
C GLU A 83 23.26 1.55 -34.47
N GLU A 84 23.25 2.58 -33.63
CA GLU A 84 22.70 2.56 -32.27
C GLU A 84 21.22 3.00 -32.26
N VAL A 85 20.35 2.20 -31.63
CA VAL A 85 18.95 2.57 -31.40
C VAL A 85 18.75 2.95 -29.92
N LYS A 86 18.25 4.16 -29.69
CA LYS A 86 17.87 4.69 -28.39
C LYS A 86 16.40 4.37 -28.11
N PHE A 87 16.11 3.68 -27.01
CA PHE A 87 14.76 3.28 -26.61
C PHE A 87 14.47 3.65 -25.14
N PRO A 88 13.58 4.62 -24.86
CA PRO A 88 13.17 4.95 -23.50
C PRO A 88 12.09 3.97 -23.00
N VAL A 89 12.36 3.27 -21.90
CA VAL A 89 11.39 2.32 -21.30
C VAL A 89 10.53 3.06 -20.27
N PRO A 90 9.19 3.11 -20.42
CA PRO A 90 8.32 3.81 -19.49
C PRO A 90 8.44 3.31 -18.04
N ALA A 91 8.38 4.23 -17.07
CA ALA A 91 8.37 3.88 -15.66
C ALA A 91 7.02 3.22 -15.29
N ARG A 92 6.99 1.88 -15.20
CA ARG A 92 5.81 1.10 -14.79
C ARG A 92 5.53 1.21 -13.27
N VAL A 93 5.29 2.43 -12.79
CA VAL A 93 4.96 2.72 -11.39
C VAL A 93 3.61 2.10 -11.00
N LYS A 94 3.62 1.23 -9.98
CA LYS A 94 2.41 0.61 -9.42
C LYS A 94 1.65 1.60 -8.54
N HIS A 95 1.10 2.68 -9.11
CA HIS A 95 0.38 3.73 -8.38
C HIS A 95 -0.64 3.18 -7.37
N LYS A 96 -1.35 2.11 -7.73
CA LYS A 96 -2.30 1.39 -6.85
C LYS A 96 -1.73 1.08 -5.45
N ALA A 97 -0.46 0.69 -5.34
CA ALA A 97 0.18 0.39 -4.07
C ALA A 97 0.53 1.65 -3.26
N ILE A 98 1.01 2.70 -3.94
CA ILE A 98 1.35 3.99 -3.30
C ILE A 98 0.08 4.66 -2.77
N THR A 99 -0.97 4.75 -3.59
CA THR A 99 -2.27 5.32 -3.19
C THR A 99 -2.90 4.53 -2.06
N ALA A 100 -2.86 3.19 -2.09
CA ALA A 100 -3.37 2.36 -0.99
C ALA A 100 -2.61 2.60 0.32
N GLY A 101 -1.28 2.72 0.27
CA GLY A 101 -0.46 3.05 1.45
C GLY A 101 -0.77 4.42 2.03
N VAL A 102 -0.90 5.45 1.18
CA VAL A 102 -1.25 6.82 1.61
C VAL A 102 -2.65 6.88 2.23
N VAL A 103 -3.66 6.29 1.57
CA VAL A 103 -5.05 6.27 2.09
C VAL A 103 -5.14 5.48 3.39
N GLY A 104 -4.51 4.30 3.47
CA GLY A 104 -4.46 3.50 4.69
C GLY A 104 -3.77 4.20 5.86
N GLY A 105 -2.64 4.89 5.58
CA GLY A 105 -1.93 5.68 6.58
C GLY A 105 -2.75 6.85 7.12
N ILE A 106 -3.42 7.61 6.25
CA ILE A 106 -4.30 8.72 6.64
C ILE A 106 -5.45 8.22 7.53
N LEU A 107 -6.12 7.13 7.13
CA LEU A 107 -7.21 6.53 7.92
C LEU A 107 -6.72 6.04 9.29
N PHE A 108 -5.54 5.41 9.35
CA PHE A 108 -4.93 4.98 10.61
C PHE A 108 -4.62 6.15 11.54
N PHE A 109 -4.03 7.24 11.03
CA PHE A 109 -3.77 8.45 11.83
C PHE A 109 -5.06 9.10 12.34
N ILE A 110 -6.12 9.18 11.53
CA ILE A 110 -7.43 9.71 11.97
C ILE A 110 -7.98 8.88 13.14
N VAL A 111 -7.98 7.55 13.04
CA VAL A 111 -8.43 6.67 14.12
C VAL A 111 -7.57 6.81 15.37
N ALA A 112 -6.24 6.88 15.23
CA ALA A 112 -5.31 7.06 16.36
C ALA A 112 -5.52 8.40 17.09
N ILE A 113 -5.78 9.49 16.35
CA ILE A 113 -6.11 10.81 16.92
C ILE A 113 -7.44 10.76 17.67
N ILE A 114 -8.49 10.17 17.08
CA ILE A 114 -9.81 10.04 17.72
C ILE A 114 -9.69 9.23 19.02
N LEU A 115 -9.03 8.07 18.99
CA LEU A 115 -8.82 7.23 20.18
C LEU A 115 -8.02 7.97 21.27
N SER A 116 -7.01 8.75 20.90
CA SER A 116 -6.21 9.57 21.82
C SER A 116 -7.05 10.66 22.49
N VAL A 117 -7.85 11.41 21.70
CA VAL A 117 -8.75 12.44 22.22
C VAL A 117 -9.83 11.83 23.12
N CYS A 118 -10.42 10.70 22.73
CA CYS A 118 -11.37 9.95 23.56
C CYS A 118 -10.73 9.49 24.87
N ALA A 119 -9.52 8.91 24.84
CA ALA A 119 -8.80 8.48 26.04
C ALA A 119 -8.53 9.66 26.99
N VAL A 120 -8.04 10.79 26.47
CA VAL A 120 -7.80 12.01 27.27
C VAL A 120 -9.10 12.56 27.87
N LYS A 121 -10.19 12.65 27.09
CA LYS A 121 -11.51 13.11 27.58
C LYS A 121 -12.08 12.16 28.64
N ILE A 122 -11.94 10.84 28.47
CA ILE A 122 -12.37 9.83 29.44
C ILE A 122 -11.53 9.91 30.72
N CYS A 123 -10.21 10.00 30.62
CA CYS A 123 -9.31 10.15 31.77
C CYS A 123 -9.59 11.44 32.55
N ASN A 124 -9.81 12.58 31.86
CA ASN A 124 -10.17 13.84 32.50
C ASN A 124 -11.56 13.76 33.17
N LYS A 125 -12.56 13.17 32.51
CA LYS A 125 -13.89 12.92 33.11
C LYS A 125 -13.82 11.98 34.32
N ARG A 126 -12.93 10.97 34.30
CA ARG A 126 -12.66 10.04 35.41
C ARG A 126 -11.91 10.72 36.57
N LYS A 127 -10.94 11.60 36.29
CA LYS A 127 -10.22 12.41 37.28
C LYS A 127 -11.17 13.38 37.98
N ARG A 128 -11.97 14.14 37.20
CA ARG A 128 -13.02 15.03 37.73
C ARG A 128 -14.02 14.27 38.62
N ARG A 129 -14.53 13.11 38.18
CA ARG A 129 -15.41 12.25 39.01
C ARG A 129 -14.79 11.73 40.30
N LYS A 130 -13.46 11.55 40.37
CA LYS A 130 -12.75 11.24 41.63
C LYS A 130 -12.72 12.46 42.55
N GLN A 131 -12.43 13.65 42.01
CA GLN A 131 -12.40 14.90 42.78
C GLN A 131 -13.79 15.29 43.30
N GLU A 132 -14.84 15.18 42.47
CA GLU A 132 -16.24 15.40 42.87
C GLU A 132 -16.65 14.48 44.03
N LYS A 133 -16.29 13.19 43.97
CA LYS A 133 -16.53 12.26 45.09
C LYS A 133 -15.76 12.63 46.35
N ALA A 134 -14.46 12.97 46.24
CA ALA A 134 -13.66 13.36 47.39
C ALA A 134 -14.19 14.65 48.05
N TYR A 135 -14.53 15.65 47.25
CA TYR A 135 -15.14 16.91 47.70
C TYR A 135 -16.47 16.67 48.41
N ASN A 136 -17.38 15.91 47.82
CA ASN A 136 -18.68 15.61 48.43
C ASN A 136 -18.54 14.85 49.77
N MET A 137 -17.58 13.92 49.88
CA MET A 137 -17.30 13.22 51.15
C MET A 137 -16.80 14.17 52.24
N VAL A 138 -15.94 15.14 51.90
CA VAL A 138 -15.48 16.18 52.86
C VAL A 138 -16.63 17.12 53.23
N ALA A 139 -17.42 17.57 52.25
CA ALA A 139 -18.57 18.43 52.47
C ALA A 139 -19.60 17.79 53.42
N CYS A 140 -19.96 16.51 53.22
CA CYS A 140 -20.83 15.78 54.14
C CYS A 140 -20.29 15.77 55.58
N ARG A 141 -18.98 15.52 55.77
CA ARG A 141 -18.36 15.52 57.11
C ARG A 141 -18.36 16.90 57.79
N ILE A 142 -18.25 17.99 57.01
CA ILE A 142 -18.34 19.35 57.55
C ILE A 142 -19.78 19.70 57.94
N THR A 143 -20.78 19.30 57.14
CA THR A 143 -22.21 19.51 57.46
C THR A 143 -22.62 18.74 58.73
N ASP A 144 -22.19 17.49 58.84
CA ASP A 144 -22.40 16.61 60.00
C ASP A 144 -21.81 17.25 61.28
N ALA A 145 -20.53 17.65 61.23
CA ALA A 145 -19.84 18.32 62.33
C ALA A 145 -20.44 19.69 62.73
N ARG A 146 -21.17 20.39 61.84
CA ARG A 146 -21.81 21.69 62.15
C ARG A 146 -23.20 21.54 62.79
N ASN A 147 -23.81 20.36 62.73
CA ASN A 147 -25.14 20.06 63.24
C ASN A 147 -25.08 19.21 64.54
N GLY A 148 -24.08 19.46 65.39
CA GLY A 148 -23.69 18.53 66.45
C GLY A 148 -24.76 18.23 67.50
N GLY A 149 -25.26 16.99 67.51
CA GLY A 149 -25.89 16.37 68.68
C GLY A 149 -27.27 15.73 68.46
N GLN A 150 -27.30 14.44 68.08
CA GLN A 150 -28.43 13.54 68.36
C GLN A 150 -27.91 12.07 68.45
N PRO A 151 -28.34 11.24 69.42
CA PRO A 151 -27.81 9.87 69.60
C PRO A 151 -28.33 8.84 68.56
N PRO A 152 -27.63 7.69 68.37
CA PRO A 152 -27.99 6.70 67.35
C PRO A 152 -29.15 5.78 67.78
N GLY A 153 -30.16 5.64 66.91
CA GLY A 153 -31.39 4.89 67.20
C GLY A 153 -31.63 3.67 66.31
N ILE A 154 -31.27 2.48 66.82
CA ILE A 154 -31.81 1.14 66.50
C ILE A 154 -31.62 0.60 65.05
N SER A 155 -31.05 -0.60 64.95
CA SER A 155 -30.95 -1.38 63.71
C SER A 155 -32.22 -2.18 63.42
N GLN A 156 -32.68 -2.19 62.16
CA GLN A 156 -33.51 -3.28 61.63
C GLN A 156 -33.09 -3.65 60.20
N VAL A 157 -32.89 -4.95 59.98
CA VAL A 157 -32.86 -5.60 58.66
C VAL A 157 -33.65 -6.90 58.78
N PRO A 158 -34.77 -7.05 58.06
CA PRO A 158 -35.04 -8.38 57.47
C PRO A 158 -35.69 -8.36 56.07
N LEU A 159 -35.10 -9.19 55.18
CA LEU A 159 -35.77 -10.14 54.27
C LEU A 159 -36.86 -9.69 53.25
N LYS A 160 -36.50 -9.80 51.95
CA LYS A 160 -37.13 -10.63 50.87
C LYS A 160 -38.66 -10.92 50.98
N LYS A 161 -39.50 -10.76 49.93
CA LYS A 161 -39.49 -11.35 48.55
C LYS A 161 -40.41 -10.53 47.57
N PRO A 162 -40.64 -10.90 46.28
CA PRO A 162 -41.29 -10.04 45.26
C PRO A 162 -42.68 -10.50 44.72
N GLN A 163 -43.38 -9.57 44.03
CA GLN A 163 -44.49 -9.74 43.04
C GLN A 163 -44.31 -8.62 41.99
N TYR A 164 -44.47 -8.73 40.66
CA TYR A 164 -45.27 -9.56 39.72
C TYR A 164 -46.72 -9.09 39.44
N ARG A 165 -46.84 -8.14 38.50
CA ARG A 165 -47.71 -8.11 37.27
C ARG A 165 -49.25 -8.26 37.38
N ARG A 166 -49.95 -7.52 36.48
CA ARG A 166 -51.40 -7.61 36.03
C ARG A 166 -52.42 -7.01 37.01
N THR A 167 -53.61 -6.54 36.59
CA THR A 167 -54.25 -6.27 35.25
C THR A 167 -54.51 -4.75 35.10
N LYS A 168 -54.87 -4.11 33.97
CA LYS A 168 -55.79 -4.34 32.81
C LYS A 168 -57.30 -4.26 33.11
N GLY A 169 -58.04 -3.58 32.22
CA GLY A 169 -59.41 -3.03 32.34
C GLY A 169 -59.39 -1.58 31.76
N GLU A 170 -60.06 -1.15 30.68
CA GLU A 170 -61.26 -1.63 29.95
C GLU A 170 -62.54 -1.54 30.82
N GLU A 171 -63.68 -0.97 30.40
CA GLU A 171 -64.08 -0.29 29.13
C GLU A 171 -65.22 0.75 29.46
N TYR A 172 -66.03 1.39 28.60
CA TYR A 172 -66.47 1.23 27.19
C TYR A 172 -67.11 2.55 26.65
N GLY A 173 -67.62 2.57 25.40
CA GLY A 173 -68.55 3.60 24.86
C GLY A 173 -67.94 4.61 23.86
N SER A 174 -68.51 4.90 22.69
CA SER A 174 -69.80 4.51 22.07
C SER A 174 -69.71 4.62 20.53
N HIS A 175 -70.67 4.23 19.69
CA HIS A 175 -71.72 3.20 19.65
C HIS A 175 -72.54 3.51 18.36
N CYS A 176 -73.05 2.49 17.65
CA CYS A 176 -73.78 2.59 16.36
C CYS A 176 -72.90 2.98 15.16
#